data_AF-A0A2G4EVI4-F1
#
_entry.id   AF-A0A2G4EVI4-F1
#
_cell.length_a   1.000
_cell.length_b   1.000
_cell.length_c   1.000
_cell.angle_alpha   90.00
_cell.angle_beta   90.00
_cell.angle_gamma   90.00
#
_symmetry.space_group_name_H-M   'P 1'
#
loop_
_entity.id
_entity.type
_entity.pdbx_description
1 polymer ?
#
loop_
_entity_poly.entity_id
_entity_poly.type
_entity_poly.pdbx_seq_one_letter_code
_entity_poly.pdbx_strand_id
1 'polypeptide(L)' 'MTVLVEELLNTFERLTDSERLDLVLEILKRTVDLDFLPLSDDDLVLNAEGLFLELDEEKEE' A
#
# COMPACT_ATOMS: atom_id res chain seq x y z
N MET A 1 6.73 -14.11 8.52
CA MET A 1 5.33 -14.17 8.06
C MET A 1 4.64 -15.32 8.77
N THR A 2 3.39 -15.13 9.20
CA THR A 2 2.59 -16.23 9.76
C THR A 2 1.81 -16.90 8.64
N VAL A 3 1.40 -18.16 8.84
CA VAL A 3 0.60 -18.93 7.86
C VAL A 3 -0.67 -18.18 7.47
N LEU A 4 -1.32 -17.51 8.41
CA LEU A 4 -2.52 -16.69 8.16
C LEU A 4 -2.24 -15.48 7.26
N VAL A 5 -1.06 -14.86 7.39
CA VAL A 5 -0.67 -13.72 6.54
C VAL A 5 -0.37 -14.20 5.12
N GLU A 6 0.28 -15.36 4.96
CA GLU A 6 0.51 -15.97 3.65
C GLU A 6 -0.79 -16.36 2.95
N GLU A 7 -1.73 -16.98 3.66
CA GLU A 7 -3.04 -17.34 3.10
C GLU A 7 -3.85 -16.10 2.69
N LEU A 8 -3.80 -15.03 3.49
CA LEU A 8 -4.43 -13.76 3.17
C LEU A 8 -3.85 -13.15 1.88
N LEU A 9 -2.52 -13.09 1.76
CA LEU A 9 -1.85 -12.54 0.58
C LEU A 9 -2.13 -13.39 -0.67
N ASN A 10 -2.08 -14.72 -0.54
CA ASN A 10 -2.41 -15.63 -1.64
C ASN A 10 -3.88 -15.51 -2.10
N THR A 11 -4.79 -15.19 -1.16
CA THR A 11 -6.19 -14.95 -1.50
C THR A 11 -6.36 -13.62 -2.20
N PHE A 12 -5.68 -12.57 -1.72
CA PHE A 12 -5.66 -11.26 -2.38
C PHE A 12 -5.13 -11.34 -3.81
N GLU A 13 -4.05 -12.11 -4.03
CA GLU A 13 -3.48 -12.26 -5.37
C GLU A 13 -4.44 -12.92 -6.38
N ARG A 14 -5.41 -13.69 -5.91
CA ARG A 14 -6.41 -14.37 -6.75
C ARG A 14 -7.64 -13.53 -7.05
N LEU A 15 -7.77 -12.35 -6.43
CA LEU A 15 -8.88 -11.43 -6.68
C LEU A 15 -8.75 -10.81 -8.08
N THR A 16 -9.89 -10.63 -8.73
CA THR A 16 -10.01 -9.82 -9.95
C THR A 16 -9.76 -8.34 -9.64
N ASP A 17 -9.43 -7.54 -10.65
CA ASP A 17 -9.17 -6.11 -10.47
C ASP A 17 -10.33 -5.36 -9.80
N SER A 18 -11.58 -5.75 -10.10
CA SER A 18 -12.76 -5.17 -9.47
C SER A 18 -12.84 -5.51 -7.98
N GLU A 19 -12.57 -6.76 -7.61
CA GLU A 19 -12.60 -7.20 -6.21
C GLU A 19 -11.44 -6.61 -5.40
N ARG A 20 -10.27 -6.44 -6.03
CA ARG A 20 -9.12 -5.74 -5.43
C ARG A 20 -9.49 -4.28 -5.16
N LEU A 21 -10.14 -3.61 -6.12
CA LEU A 21 -10.58 -2.22 -5.95
C LEU A 21 -11.60 -2.09 -4.81
N ASP A 22 -12.58 -2.98 -4.73
CA ASP A 22 -13.56 -3.00 -3.64
C ASP A 22 -12.89 -3.20 -2.27
N LEU A 23 -11.88 -4.08 -2.20
CA LEU A 23 -11.11 -4.29 -0.97
C LEU A 23 -10.31 -3.05 -0.58
N VAL A 24 -9.63 -2.40 -1.54
CA VAL A 24 -8.87 -1.16 -1.29
C VAL A 24 -9.80 -0.05 -0.80
N LEU A 25 -10.99 0.08 -1.38
CA LEU A 25 -12.00 1.05 -0.92
C LEU A 25 -12.45 0.78 0.52
N GLU A 26 -12.62 -0.48 0.89
CA GLU A 26 -13.00 -0.85 2.25
C GLU A 26 -11.87 -0.60 3.25
N ILE A 27 -10.62 -0.86 2.86
CA ILE A 27 -9.43 -0.49 3.64
C ILE A 27 -9.40 1.02 3.84
N LEU A 28 -9.54 1.81 2.77
CA LEU A 28 -9.52 3.27 2.84
C LEU A 28 -10.61 3.82 3.77
N LYS A 29 -11.83 3.31 3.69
CA LYS A 29 -12.91 3.70 4.62
C LYS A 29 -12.52 3.45 6.07
N ARG A 30 -11.93 2.30 6.37
CA ARG A 30 -11.49 1.95 7.73
C ARG A 30 -10.27 2.74 8.18
N THR A 31 -9.41 3.18 7.25
CA THR A 31 -8.26 4.03 7.59
C THR A 31 -8.66 5.42 8.06
N VAL A 32 -9.84 5.91 7.67
CA VAL A 32 -10.37 7.19 8.17
C VAL A 32 -10.66 7.12 9.68
N ASP A 33 -11.06 5.96 10.18
CA ASP A 33 -11.35 5.74 11.60
C ASP A 33 -10.11 5.36 12.43
N LEU A 34 -8.95 5.20 11.79
CA LEU A 34 -7.69 4.90 12.45
C LEU A 34 -6.94 6.21 12.75
N ASP A 35 -6.68 6.44 14.03
CA ASP A 35 -5.78 7.51 14.47
C ASP A 35 -4.33 7.12 14.15
N PHE A 36 -3.88 7.43 12.94
CA PHE A 36 -2.47 7.37 12.60
C PHE A 36 -1.75 8.52 13.29
N LEU A 37 -0.62 8.21 13.94
CA LEU A 37 0.31 9.26 14.34
C LEU A 37 0.73 10.02 13.08
N PRO A 38 0.80 11.36 13.11
CA PRO A 38 1.30 12.12 12.00
C PRO A 38 2.70 11.61 11.64
N LEU A 39 2.94 11.42 10.34
CA LEU A 39 4.26 11.05 9.83
C LEU A 39 5.29 12.09 10.29
N SER A 40 6.48 11.65 10.68
CA SER A 40 7.58 12.56 10.96
C SER A 40 8.13 13.14 9.66
N ASP A 41 8.84 14.27 9.75
CA ASP A 41 9.53 14.85 8.58
C ASP A 41 10.51 13.85 7.94
N ASP A 42 11.19 13.04 8.77
CA ASP A 42 12.11 11.99 8.29
C ASP A 42 11.36 10.90 7.51
N ASP A 43 10.17 10.49 7.97
CA ASP A 43 9.33 9.52 7.25
C ASP A 43 8.86 10.08 5.91
N LEU A 44 8.52 11.37 5.85
CA LEU A 44 8.09 12.03 4.62
C LEU A 44 9.24 12.14 3.61
N VAL A 45 10.44 12.48 4.07
CA VAL A 45 11.65 12.53 3.22
C VAL A 45 11.94 11.16 2.62
N LEU A 46 11.92 10.10 3.44
CA LEU A 46 12.19 8.74 2.97
C LEU A 46 11.16 8.25 1.94
N ASN A 47 9.87 8.56 2.15
CA ASN A 47 8.82 8.24 1.18
C ASN A 47 9.01 9.03 -0.13
N ALA A 48 9.39 10.31 -0.05
CA ALA A 48 9.64 11.12 -1.23
C ALA A 48 10.83 10.57 -2.05
N GLU A 49 11.93 10.20 -1.40
CA GLU A 49 13.09 9.61 -2.07
C GLU A 49 12.74 8.31 -2.82
N GLY A 50 11.95 7.43 -2.20
CA GLY A 50 11.46 6.21 -2.85
C GLY A 50 10.64 6.49 -4.11
N LEU A 51 9.68 7.43 -4.03
CA LEU A 51 8.88 7.84 -5.18
C LEU A 51 9.71 8.47 -6.30
N PHE A 52 10.72 9.28 -5.95
CA PHE A 52 11.62 9.86 -6.95
C PHE A 52 12.44 8.80 -7.68
N LEU A 53 12.92 7.78 -6.96
CA LEU A 53 13.64 6.66 -7.56
C LEU A 53 12.76 5.85 -8.52
N GLU A 54 11.54 5.47 -8.10
CA GLU A 54 10.58 4.75 -8.95
C GLU A 54 10.23 5.55 -10.22
N LEU A 55 10.00 6.86 -10.09
CA LEU A 55 9.69 7.74 -11.21
C LEU A 55 10.87 7.96 -12.17
N ASP A 56 12.11 7.79 -11.70
CA ASP A 56 13.28 7.87 -12.56
C ASP A 56 13.51 6.53 -13.29
N GLU A 57 13.25 5.39 -12.65
CA GLU A 57 13.24 4.08 -13.29
C GLU A 57 12.20 4.01 -14.43
N GLU A 58 10.99 4.54 -14.22
CA GLU A 58 9.94 4.60 -15.26
C GLU A 58 10.29 5.50 -16.46
N LYS A 59 11.20 6.46 -16.31
CA LYS A 59 11.62 7.37 -17.41
C LYS A 59 12.77 6.81 -18.24
N GLU A 60 13.47 5.79 -17.75
CA GLU A 60 14.58 5.15 -18.47
C GLU A 60 14.11 4.03 -19.43
N GLU A 61 12.82 3.67 -19.43
CA GLU A 61 12.14 2.85 -20.46
C GLU A 61 11.57 3.67 -21.63
#